data_AF-A0A9R0EU23-F1
#
_entry.id   AF-A0A9R0EU23-F1
#
_cell.length_a   1.000
_cell.length_b   1.000
_cell.length_c   1.000
_cell.angle_alpha   90.00
_cell.angle_beta   90.00
_cell.angle_gamma   90.00
#
_symmetry.space_group_name_H-M   'P 1'
#
loop_
_entity.id
_entity.type
_entity.pdbx_description
1 polymer ?
#
loop_
_entity_poly.entity_id
_entity_poly.type
_entity_poly.pdbx_seq_one_letter_code
_entity_poly.pdbx_strand_id
1 'polypeptide(L)'
;MDQIYIYAMQVVLAVGVTLGSQSLNQNDKYHWMFSIVRYVVYDLTIKGTKNLSSIGYDMLNKKRWLHTQLVENINVGPIIIYIGSIVILLSNNEKIFSEDFLLLFIAYLIIQYPELGSTPLSSISYGVGMACNFYEGYLMHVIPSDGANFGGFIQNVQAFEAREGIVVPVRKLFIIITKSMYSPPDLQLFNKENRPDLSKLESCSGHLPSFLDIDDAVMFQSLEDRSRDVAGIRNRSYKNTAYKIHRQRGPPVYLVAECATPLYTLYRVMENKELYDDLAKVNVQDVCDDFCSTLLRLLDRSSECRDQVELVHYDDRDPEANLADVLLNRIQQLEPRFEELISVRR
;
A
#
# COMPACT_ATOMS: atom_id res chain seq x y z
N MET A 1 17.45 22.31 -17.36
CA MET A 1 17.80 23.07 -18.58
C MET A 1 16.95 22.69 -19.78
N ASP A 2 16.53 21.43 -19.92
CA ASP A 2 15.80 20.95 -21.11
C ASP A 2 14.41 21.56 -21.34
N GLN A 3 13.64 21.86 -20.28
CA GLN A 3 12.31 22.47 -20.43
C GLN A 3 12.36 23.85 -21.11
N ILE A 4 13.38 24.67 -20.83
CA ILE A 4 13.52 26.01 -21.43
C ILE A 4 13.74 25.93 -22.94
N TYR A 5 14.53 24.95 -23.40
CA TYR A 5 14.74 24.72 -24.83
C TYR A 5 13.49 24.18 -25.53
N ILE A 6 12.71 23.33 -24.86
CA ILE A 6 11.43 22.83 -25.38
C ILE A 6 10.45 24.00 -25.54
N TYR A 7 10.31 24.87 -24.54
CA TYR A 7 9.45 26.05 -24.64
C TYR A 7 9.95 27.04 -25.70
N ALA A 8 11.27 27.25 -25.82
CA ALA A 8 11.84 28.10 -26.86
C ALA A 8 11.51 27.55 -28.27
N MET A 9 11.60 26.23 -28.48
CA MET A 9 11.23 25.60 -29.76
C MET A 9 9.73 25.68 -30.04
N GLN A 10 8.87 25.54 -29.03
CA GLN A 10 7.42 25.74 -29.18
C GLN A 10 7.08 27.18 -29.55
N VAL A 11 7.79 28.17 -28.98
CA VAL A 11 7.64 29.58 -29.34
C VAL A 11 8.10 29.83 -30.78
N VAL A 12 9.24 29.28 -31.20
CA VAL A 12 9.73 29.38 -32.59
C VAL A 12 8.74 28.75 -33.57
N LEU A 13 8.17 27.59 -33.24
CA LEU A 13 7.15 26.92 -34.05
C LEU A 13 5.88 27.78 -34.15
N ALA A 14 5.39 28.31 -33.02
CA ALA A 14 4.20 29.16 -32.98
C ALA A 14 4.41 30.46 -33.78
N VAL A 15 5.58 31.08 -33.67
CA VAL A 15 5.97 32.28 -34.45
C VAL A 15 6.05 31.94 -35.94
N GLY A 16 6.63 30.79 -36.32
CA GLY A 16 6.70 30.33 -37.70
C GLY A 16 5.32 30.09 -38.32
N VAL A 17 4.41 29.44 -37.59
CA VAL A 17 3.01 29.23 -38.01
C VAL A 17 2.27 30.57 -38.14
N THR A 18 2.49 31.50 -37.20
CA THR A 18 1.83 32.81 -37.20
C THR A 18 2.30 33.68 -38.36
N LEU A 19 3.61 33.74 -38.64
CA LEU A 19 4.17 34.47 -39.77
C LEU A 19 3.73 33.86 -41.12
N GLY A 20 3.64 32.54 -41.21
CA GLY A 20 3.09 31.85 -42.37
C GLY A 20 1.61 32.15 -42.62
N SER A 21 0.83 32.44 -41.57
CA SER A 21 -0.60 32.76 -41.70
C SER A 21 -0.88 34.19 -42.19
N GLN A 22 0.06 35.12 -42.02
CA GLN A 22 -0.14 36.54 -42.37
C GLN A 22 -0.18 36.80 -43.88
N SER A 23 0.30 35.88 -44.72
CA SER A 23 0.22 35.99 -46.19
C SER A 23 -1.11 35.47 -46.78
N LEU A 24 -2.02 34.95 -45.95
CA LEU A 24 -3.29 34.35 -46.39
C LEU A 24 -4.38 35.41 -46.61
N ASN A 25 -5.16 35.23 -47.67
CA ASN A 25 -6.23 36.15 -48.06
C ASN A 25 -7.37 36.12 -47.02
N GLN A 26 -8.21 37.15 -46.93
CA GLN A 26 -9.17 37.27 -45.81
C GLN A 26 -10.20 36.12 -45.76
N ASN A 27 -10.56 35.54 -46.91
CA ASN A 27 -11.41 34.35 -47.00
C ASN A 27 -10.69 33.09 -46.47
N ASP A 28 -9.38 33.00 -46.68
CA ASP A 28 -8.55 31.88 -46.21
C ASP A 28 -8.38 31.91 -44.68
N LYS A 29 -8.45 33.11 -44.07
CA LYS A 29 -8.34 33.28 -42.61
C LYS A 29 -9.49 32.62 -41.85
N TYR A 30 -10.74 32.77 -42.32
CA TYR A 30 -11.89 32.12 -41.68
C TYR A 30 -11.83 30.60 -41.80
N HIS A 31 -11.45 30.10 -42.99
CA HIS A 31 -11.26 28.67 -43.21
C HIS A 31 -10.17 28.08 -42.30
N TRP A 32 -9.05 28.79 -42.13
CA TRP A 32 -7.99 28.41 -41.21
C TRP A 32 -8.44 28.42 -39.75
N MET A 33 -9.17 29.46 -39.34
CA MET A 33 -9.70 29.57 -37.98
C MET A 33 -10.64 28.41 -37.64
N PHE A 34 -11.59 28.08 -38.52
CA PHE A 34 -12.51 26.96 -38.30
C PHE A 34 -11.77 25.62 -38.28
N SER A 35 -10.72 25.47 -39.10
CA SER A 35 -9.87 24.27 -39.08
C SER A 35 -9.14 24.12 -37.72
N ILE A 36 -8.56 25.19 -37.18
CA ILE A 36 -7.92 25.17 -35.85
C ILE A 36 -8.94 24.79 -34.78
N VAL A 37 -10.10 25.45 -34.75
CA VAL A 37 -11.16 25.19 -33.77
C VAL A 37 -11.61 23.74 -33.84
N ARG A 38 -11.74 23.18 -35.05
CA ARG A 38 -12.09 21.77 -35.28
C ARG A 38 -11.01 20.82 -34.75
N TYR A 39 -9.73 21.09 -34.98
CA TYR A 39 -8.65 20.26 -34.43
C TYR A 39 -8.53 20.33 -32.91
N VAL A 40 -8.88 21.46 -32.29
CA VAL A 40 -9.01 21.57 -30.83
C VAL A 40 -10.13 20.65 -30.31
N VAL A 41 -11.28 20.63 -30.98
CA VAL A 41 -12.37 19.69 -30.65
C VAL A 41 -11.90 18.25 -30.80
N TYR A 42 -11.14 17.92 -31.85
CA TYR A 42 -10.62 16.57 -32.05
C TYR A 42 -9.68 16.16 -30.92
N ASP A 43 -8.64 16.95 -30.62
CA ASP A 43 -7.69 16.65 -29.55
C ASP A 43 -8.38 16.45 -28.18
N LEU A 44 -9.33 17.32 -27.85
CA LEU A 44 -10.09 17.23 -26.61
C LEU A 44 -11.04 16.02 -26.58
N THR A 45 -11.66 15.67 -27.71
CA THR A 45 -12.47 14.45 -27.85
C THR A 45 -11.62 13.21 -27.62
N ILE A 46 -10.45 13.13 -28.29
CA ILE A 46 -9.52 12.00 -28.19
C ILE A 46 -9.03 11.84 -26.75
N LYS A 47 -8.57 12.92 -26.10
CA LYS A 47 -8.16 12.90 -24.69
C LYS A 47 -9.31 12.51 -23.75
N GLY A 48 -10.52 12.98 -24.02
CA GLY A 48 -11.73 12.63 -23.29
C GLY A 48 -12.04 11.13 -23.36
N THR A 49 -11.91 10.51 -24.54
CA THR A 49 -12.17 9.07 -24.72
C THR A 49 -11.23 8.20 -23.89
N LYS A 50 -9.95 8.56 -23.73
CA LYS A 50 -8.99 7.82 -22.89
C LYS A 50 -9.43 7.77 -21.43
N ASN A 51 -9.76 8.93 -20.86
CA ASN A 51 -10.19 9.03 -19.46
C ASN A 51 -11.54 8.33 -19.21
N LEU A 52 -12.49 8.47 -20.14
CA LEU A 52 -13.78 7.77 -20.07
C LEU A 52 -13.62 6.25 -20.17
N SER A 53 -12.70 5.78 -21.03
CA SER A 53 -12.43 4.36 -21.20
C SER A 53 -11.81 3.72 -19.96
N SER A 54 -10.89 4.41 -19.27
CA SER A 54 -10.29 3.89 -18.03
C SER A 54 -11.32 3.83 -16.89
N ILE A 55 -12.16 4.86 -16.77
CA ILE A 55 -13.27 4.88 -15.79
C ILE A 55 -14.25 3.74 -16.09
N GLY A 56 -14.60 3.55 -17.36
CA GLY A 56 -15.48 2.45 -17.79
C GLY A 56 -14.88 1.07 -17.47
N TYR A 57 -13.59 0.87 -17.71
CA TYR A 57 -12.89 -0.36 -17.35
C TYR A 57 -12.91 -0.63 -15.84
N ASP A 58 -12.57 0.36 -15.02
CA ASP A 58 -12.60 0.22 -13.55
C ASP A 58 -14.02 -0.08 -13.04
N MET A 59 -15.04 0.55 -13.61
CA MET A 59 -16.44 0.32 -13.23
C MET A 59 -16.90 -1.11 -13.57
N LEU A 60 -16.52 -1.62 -14.75
CA LEU A 60 -16.89 -2.96 -15.21
C LEU A 60 -16.14 -4.06 -14.46
N ASN A 61 -14.83 -3.90 -14.24
CA ASN A 61 -14.00 -4.96 -13.66
C ASN A 61 -13.91 -4.92 -12.13
N LYS A 62 -13.99 -3.74 -11.49
CA LYS A 62 -13.81 -3.61 -10.03
C LYS A 62 -15.11 -3.38 -9.24
N LYS A 63 -16.29 -3.41 -9.89
CA LYS A 63 -17.61 -3.16 -9.27
C LYS A 63 -17.65 -1.89 -8.38
N ARG A 64 -16.83 -0.89 -8.70
CA ARG A 64 -16.68 0.33 -7.89
C ARG A 64 -17.74 1.33 -8.36
N TRP A 65 -18.64 1.76 -7.47
CA TRP A 65 -19.63 2.81 -7.79
C TRP A 65 -18.93 4.17 -7.87
N LEU A 66 -19.40 5.05 -8.77
CA LEU A 66 -18.81 6.37 -9.02
C LEU A 66 -18.59 7.14 -7.71
N HIS A 67 -17.33 7.25 -7.27
CA HIS A 67 -16.98 8.09 -6.13
C HIS A 67 -17.20 9.55 -6.51
N THR A 68 -17.91 10.30 -5.67
CA THR A 68 -18.21 11.73 -5.84
C THR A 68 -16.96 12.62 -5.94
N GLN A 69 -15.80 12.13 -5.48
CA GLN A 69 -14.50 12.81 -5.61
C GLN A 69 -13.98 12.92 -7.06
N LEU A 70 -14.54 12.18 -8.02
CA LEU A 70 -14.14 12.27 -9.43
C LEU A 70 -14.61 13.58 -10.09
N VAL A 71 -15.66 14.21 -9.52
CA VAL A 71 -16.23 15.48 -10.02
C VAL A 71 -15.48 16.69 -9.46
N GLU A 72 -14.90 16.59 -8.27
CA GLU A 72 -14.23 17.71 -7.59
C GLU A 72 -12.88 18.11 -8.21
N ASN A 73 -12.24 17.21 -8.97
CA ASN A 73 -10.95 17.46 -9.64
C ASN A 73 -11.06 17.64 -11.17
N ILE A 74 -12.27 17.82 -11.69
CA ILE A 74 -12.46 18.07 -13.13
C ILE A 74 -11.91 19.47 -13.45
N ASN A 75 -10.84 19.52 -14.24
CA ASN A 75 -10.36 20.79 -14.77
C ASN A 75 -11.42 21.38 -15.71
N VAL A 76 -12.08 22.44 -15.24
CA VAL A 76 -13.18 23.09 -15.95
C VAL A 76 -12.69 23.81 -17.22
N GLY A 77 -11.41 24.20 -17.26
CA GLY A 77 -10.82 24.95 -18.39
C GLY A 77 -10.96 24.26 -19.75
N PRO A 78 -10.45 23.02 -19.92
CA PRO A 78 -10.61 22.25 -21.15
C PRO A 78 -12.07 22.02 -21.56
N ILE A 79 -12.99 21.88 -20.60
CA ILE A 79 -14.42 21.69 -20.87
C ILE A 79 -15.04 22.96 -21.44
N ILE A 80 -14.73 24.13 -20.86
CA ILE A 80 -15.18 25.43 -21.38
C ILE A 80 -14.67 25.64 -22.80
N ILE A 81 -13.38 25.33 -23.05
CA ILE A 81 -12.79 25.44 -24.39
C ILE A 81 -13.50 24.48 -25.36
N TYR A 82 -13.74 23.22 -24.96
CA TYR A 82 -14.44 22.24 -25.78
C TYR A 82 -15.85 22.70 -26.18
N ILE A 83 -16.65 23.14 -25.19
CA ILE A 83 -18.01 23.64 -25.42
C ILE A 83 -17.98 24.90 -26.28
N GLY A 84 -17.09 25.85 -25.99
CA GLY A 84 -16.92 27.08 -26.76
C GLY A 84 -16.55 26.81 -28.22
N SER A 85 -15.62 25.89 -28.47
CA SER A 85 -15.24 25.47 -29.83
C SER A 85 -16.40 24.81 -30.59
N ILE A 86 -17.20 23.98 -29.94
CA ILE A 86 -18.41 23.38 -30.55
C ILE A 86 -19.43 24.47 -30.91
N VAL A 87 -19.69 25.40 -29.99
CA VAL A 87 -20.65 26.51 -30.21
C VAL A 87 -20.22 27.38 -31.38
N ILE A 88 -18.92 27.69 -31.49
CA ILE A 88 -18.36 28.46 -32.61
C ILE A 88 -18.60 27.73 -33.94
N LEU A 89 -18.35 26.42 -34.02
CA LEU A 89 -18.56 25.64 -35.25
C LEU A 89 -20.04 25.56 -35.63
N LEU A 90 -20.91 25.24 -34.66
CA LEU A 90 -22.35 25.12 -34.90
C LEU A 90 -22.99 26.45 -35.33
N SER A 91 -22.60 27.56 -34.70
CA SER A 91 -23.15 28.89 -35.01
C SER A 91 -22.80 29.36 -36.42
N ASN A 92 -21.73 28.81 -37.01
CA ASN A 92 -21.29 29.11 -38.37
C ASN A 92 -21.69 28.02 -39.39
N ASN A 93 -22.56 27.07 -39.02
CA ASN A 93 -22.97 25.92 -39.83
C ASN A 93 -21.79 25.04 -40.31
N GLU A 94 -20.70 25.02 -39.56
CA GLU A 94 -19.54 24.19 -39.83
C GLU A 94 -19.70 22.78 -39.23
N LYS A 95 -19.17 21.77 -39.91
CA LYS A 95 -19.16 20.40 -39.39
C LYS A 95 -18.22 20.29 -38.19
N ILE A 96 -18.72 19.71 -37.10
CA ILE A 96 -17.92 19.41 -35.91
C ILE A 96 -16.90 18.30 -36.23
N PHE A 97 -17.36 17.21 -36.85
CA PHE A 97 -16.52 16.08 -37.26
C PHE A 97 -16.51 15.94 -38.78
N SER A 98 -15.31 15.84 -39.34
CA SER A 98 -15.02 15.60 -40.74
C SER A 98 -14.24 14.29 -40.89
N GLU A 99 -14.02 13.83 -42.12
CA GLU A 99 -13.35 12.55 -42.41
C GLU A 99 -11.94 12.48 -41.77
N ASP A 100 -11.26 13.61 -41.66
CA ASP A 100 -9.95 13.74 -41.01
C ASP A 100 -9.94 13.32 -39.53
N PHE A 101 -11.09 13.41 -38.84
CA PHE A 101 -11.18 12.98 -37.44
C PHE A 101 -10.88 11.49 -37.29
N LEU A 102 -11.47 10.66 -38.15
CA LEU A 102 -11.29 9.22 -38.09
C LEU A 102 -9.83 8.85 -38.36
N LEU A 103 -9.20 9.51 -39.32
CA LEU A 103 -7.78 9.32 -39.64
C LEU A 103 -6.89 9.71 -38.46
N LEU A 104 -7.14 10.85 -37.82
CA LEU A 104 -6.40 11.31 -36.65
C LEU A 104 -6.64 10.43 -35.42
N PHE A 105 -7.87 9.95 -35.23
CA PHE A 105 -8.19 9.04 -34.14
C PHE A 105 -7.50 7.69 -34.31
N ILE A 106 -7.52 7.13 -35.53
CA ILE A 106 -6.81 5.88 -35.85
C ILE A 106 -5.29 6.09 -35.71
N ALA A 107 -4.75 7.20 -36.22
CA ALA A 107 -3.33 7.52 -36.06
C ALA A 107 -2.94 7.65 -34.57
N TYR A 108 -3.78 8.29 -33.75
CA TYR A 108 -3.60 8.36 -32.31
C TYR A 108 -3.57 6.97 -31.65
N LEU A 109 -4.52 6.09 -32.01
CA LEU A 109 -4.55 4.72 -31.50
C LEU A 109 -3.31 3.92 -31.93
N ILE A 110 -2.83 4.09 -33.16
CA ILE A 110 -1.60 3.45 -33.66
C ILE A 110 -0.36 3.99 -32.93
N ILE A 111 -0.28 5.29 -32.67
CA ILE A 111 0.82 5.91 -31.89
C ILE A 111 0.81 5.41 -30.43
N GLN A 112 -0.36 5.14 -29.87
CA GLN A 112 -0.50 4.55 -28.53
C GLN A 112 -0.28 3.02 -28.53
N TYR A 113 -0.28 2.35 -29.68
CA TYR A 113 -0.09 0.90 -29.79
C TYR A 113 1.31 0.43 -29.29
N PRO A 114 2.41 1.12 -29.59
CA PRO A 114 3.69 0.89 -28.93
C PRO A 114 3.62 1.00 -27.40
N GLU A 115 2.82 1.93 -26.84
CA GLU A 115 2.63 2.09 -25.39
C GLU A 115 1.73 0.99 -24.77
N LEU A 116 0.93 0.30 -25.58
CA LEU A 116 0.15 -0.88 -25.18
C LEU A 116 1.00 -2.16 -25.17
N GLY A 117 2.00 -2.23 -26.06
CA GLY A 117 2.91 -3.39 -26.21
C GLY A 117 4.20 -3.29 -25.39
N SER A 118 4.63 -2.09 -25.03
CA SER A 118 5.59 -1.90 -23.95
C SER A 118 4.80 -1.77 -22.65
N THR A 119 4.52 -2.87 -21.96
CA THR A 119 4.49 -2.81 -20.50
C THR A 119 5.81 -2.14 -20.10
N PRO A 120 5.82 -0.87 -19.64
CA PRO A 120 7.05 -0.29 -19.13
C PRO A 120 7.39 -1.17 -17.94
N LEU A 121 8.45 -1.97 -18.08
CA LEU A 121 8.98 -2.95 -17.11
C LEU A 121 8.26 -2.80 -15.77
N SER A 122 7.11 -3.50 -15.61
CA SER A 122 5.99 -3.09 -14.71
C SER A 122 6.50 -2.21 -13.60
N SER A 123 6.31 -0.88 -13.69
CA SER A 123 6.90 0.06 -12.72
C SER A 123 6.69 -0.51 -11.33
N ILE A 124 7.77 -0.97 -10.69
CA ILE A 124 7.68 -1.77 -9.47
C ILE A 124 6.83 -0.95 -8.51
N SER A 125 5.66 -1.46 -8.14
CA SER A 125 4.78 -0.69 -7.29
C SER A 125 5.46 -0.50 -5.94
N TYR A 126 5.14 0.61 -5.27
CA TYR A 126 5.75 0.92 -3.98
C TYR A 126 5.53 -0.22 -2.96
N GLY A 127 4.36 -0.87 -3.01
CA GLY A 127 4.02 -2.04 -2.21
C GLY A 127 4.93 -3.24 -2.46
N VAL A 128 5.23 -3.56 -3.73
CA VAL A 128 6.17 -4.63 -4.11
C VAL A 128 7.55 -4.35 -3.53
N GLY A 129 8.06 -3.13 -3.66
CA GLY A 129 9.37 -2.73 -3.12
C GLY A 129 9.44 -2.88 -1.60
N MET A 130 8.40 -2.44 -0.88
CA MET A 130 8.30 -2.59 0.58
C MET A 130 8.29 -4.05 1.02
N ALA A 131 7.53 -4.91 0.33
CA ALA A 131 7.46 -6.33 0.65
C ALA A 131 8.82 -7.02 0.46
N CYS A 132 9.50 -6.75 -0.66
CA CYS A 132 10.85 -7.29 -0.91
C CYS A 132 11.85 -6.81 0.14
N ASN A 133 11.83 -5.52 0.51
CA ASN A 133 12.73 -4.98 1.53
C ASN A 133 12.48 -5.62 2.90
N PHE A 134 11.22 -5.77 3.31
CA PHE A 134 10.86 -6.37 4.58
C PHE A 134 11.18 -7.87 4.63
N TYR A 135 10.98 -8.58 3.53
CA TYR A 135 11.34 -9.99 3.42
C TYR A 135 12.86 -10.19 3.52
N GLU A 136 13.64 -9.56 2.63
CA GLU A 136 15.10 -9.76 2.56
C GLU A 136 15.85 -9.09 3.72
N GLY A 137 15.41 -7.89 4.11
CA GLY A 137 16.09 -7.06 5.11
C GLY A 137 15.69 -7.33 6.55
N TYR A 138 14.67 -8.17 6.77
CA TYR A 138 14.20 -8.49 8.12
C TYR A 138 13.78 -9.96 8.27
N LEU A 139 12.76 -10.44 7.55
CA LEU A 139 12.24 -11.80 7.77
C LEU A 139 13.31 -12.88 7.54
N MET A 140 14.14 -12.74 6.50
CA MET A 140 15.26 -13.65 6.23
C MET A 140 16.36 -13.65 7.31
N HIS A 141 16.37 -12.66 8.19
CA HIS A 141 17.31 -12.61 9.31
C HIS A 141 16.75 -13.24 10.59
N VAL A 142 15.43 -13.17 10.79
CA VAL A 142 14.75 -13.59 12.03
C VAL A 142 14.07 -14.95 11.95
N ILE A 143 13.61 -15.38 10.76
CA ILE A 143 12.88 -16.63 10.59
C ILE A 143 13.80 -17.85 10.41
N PRO A 144 14.70 -17.87 9.40
CA PRO A 144 15.47 -19.07 9.08
C PRO A 144 16.51 -19.43 10.14
N SER A 145 16.75 -20.73 10.31
CA SER A 145 17.93 -21.21 11.02
C SER A 145 19.21 -20.85 10.25
N ASP A 146 20.31 -20.61 10.96
CA ASP A 146 21.64 -20.49 10.32
C ASP A 146 22.41 -21.82 10.30
N GLY A 147 21.81 -22.92 10.77
CA GLY A 147 22.45 -24.23 10.88
C GLY A 147 23.58 -24.31 11.91
N ALA A 148 23.82 -23.23 12.68
CA ALA A 148 24.91 -23.13 13.64
C ALA A 148 24.40 -22.64 15.00
N ASN A 149 24.37 -21.31 15.20
CA ASN A 149 24.10 -20.70 16.50
C ASN A 149 22.61 -20.37 16.71
N PHE A 150 21.83 -20.29 15.63
CA PHE A 150 20.42 -19.96 15.68
C PHE A 150 19.58 -21.05 15.03
N GLY A 151 18.78 -21.69 15.87
CA GLY A 151 17.86 -22.77 15.51
C GLY A 151 16.68 -22.39 14.61
N GLY A 152 16.53 -21.12 14.28
CA GLY A 152 15.35 -20.58 13.60
C GLY A 152 14.28 -20.11 14.59
N PHE A 153 13.30 -19.39 14.06
CA PHE A 153 12.25 -18.76 14.86
C PHE A 153 11.47 -19.76 15.72
N ILE A 154 11.05 -20.90 15.16
CA ILE A 154 10.30 -21.92 15.90
C ILE A 154 11.09 -22.43 17.12
N GLN A 155 12.40 -22.68 16.97
CA GLN A 155 13.23 -23.13 18.09
C GLN A 155 13.39 -22.03 19.15
N ASN A 156 13.47 -20.76 18.74
CA ASN A 156 13.48 -19.63 19.67
C ASN A 156 12.17 -19.55 20.48
N VAL A 157 11.02 -19.74 19.83
CA VAL A 157 9.71 -19.83 20.53
C VAL A 157 9.70 -21.01 21.49
N GLN A 158 10.21 -22.18 21.11
CA GLN A 158 10.26 -23.36 21.97
C GLN A 158 11.17 -23.16 23.19
N ALA A 159 12.31 -22.49 23.01
CA ALA A 159 13.21 -22.14 24.11
C ALA A 159 12.52 -21.19 25.09
N PHE A 160 11.79 -20.19 24.59
CA PHE A 160 10.95 -19.31 25.39
C PHE A 160 9.83 -20.07 26.13
N GLU A 161 9.11 -20.97 25.46
CA GLU A 161 8.10 -21.83 26.10
C GLU A 161 8.69 -22.67 27.24
N ALA A 162 9.87 -23.25 27.04
CA ALA A 162 10.55 -24.08 28.03
C ALA A 162 11.07 -23.26 29.23
N ARG A 163 11.61 -22.07 28.96
CA ARG A 163 12.16 -21.17 29.99
C ARG A 163 11.06 -20.59 30.87
N GLU A 164 9.98 -20.13 30.28
CA GLU A 164 8.88 -19.47 31.00
C GLU A 164 7.81 -20.46 31.51
N GLY A 165 7.90 -21.73 31.14
CA GLY A 165 6.92 -22.75 31.54
C GLY A 165 5.53 -22.53 30.91
N ILE A 166 5.47 -21.99 29.69
CA ILE A 166 4.22 -21.68 28.99
C ILE A 166 4.04 -22.50 27.71
N VAL A 167 2.92 -22.29 27.04
CA VAL A 167 2.62 -22.82 25.70
C VAL A 167 2.22 -21.67 24.79
N VAL A 168 2.88 -21.60 23.63
CA VAL A 168 2.53 -20.76 22.49
C VAL A 168 1.85 -21.68 21.46
N PRO A 169 0.51 -21.68 21.36
CA PRO A 169 -0.20 -22.71 20.59
C PRO A 169 0.14 -22.70 19.09
N VAL A 170 0.39 -21.51 18.54
CA VAL A 170 0.78 -21.34 17.13
C VAL A 170 2.17 -20.71 17.10
N ARG A 171 3.18 -21.51 16.73
CA ARG A 171 4.59 -21.09 16.66
C ARG A 171 4.90 -20.37 15.34
N LYS A 172 4.13 -19.33 15.03
CA LYS A 172 4.32 -18.45 13.87
C LYS A 172 4.52 -17.01 14.34
N LEU A 173 5.22 -16.21 13.52
CA LEU A 173 5.26 -14.76 13.72
C LEU A 173 4.00 -14.14 13.14
N PHE A 174 3.16 -13.55 13.99
CA PHE A 174 1.95 -12.85 13.56
C PHE A 174 2.30 -11.42 13.15
N ILE A 175 2.07 -11.09 11.88
CA ILE A 175 2.33 -9.75 11.34
C ILE A 175 0.99 -9.07 11.11
N ILE A 176 0.74 -8.04 11.90
CA ILE A 176 -0.51 -7.29 11.92
C ILE A 176 -0.49 -6.23 10.83
N ILE A 177 -1.51 -6.27 9.97
CA ILE A 177 -1.77 -5.33 8.88
C ILE A 177 -2.95 -4.47 9.27
N THR A 178 -2.68 -3.26 9.76
CA THR A 178 -3.72 -2.30 10.15
C THR A 178 -4.32 -1.61 8.93
N LYS A 179 -5.64 -1.39 8.93
CA LYS A 179 -6.35 -0.70 7.84
C LYS A 179 -5.87 0.74 7.66
N SER A 180 -5.50 1.42 8.75
CA SER A 180 -4.95 2.76 8.67
C SER A 180 -3.47 2.82 8.27
N MET A 181 -2.78 1.69 8.28
CA MET A 181 -1.31 1.54 8.29
C MET A 181 -0.60 2.04 9.55
N TYR A 182 -1.33 2.62 10.51
CA TYR A 182 -0.76 3.03 11.78
C TYR A 182 -0.33 1.81 12.59
N SER A 183 0.85 1.89 13.21
CA SER A 183 1.36 0.89 14.14
C SER A 183 1.82 1.58 15.42
N PRO A 184 1.20 1.30 16.57
CA PRO A 184 1.64 1.86 17.84
C PRO A 184 3.00 1.27 18.25
N PRO A 185 3.74 1.94 19.15
CA PRO A 185 5.00 1.41 19.67
C PRO A 185 4.85 0.13 20.50
N ASP A 186 3.66 -0.12 21.06
CA ASP A 186 3.31 -1.37 21.77
C ASP A 186 1.88 -1.78 21.34
N LEU A 187 1.68 -3.06 21.03
CA LEU A 187 0.36 -3.60 20.67
C LEU A 187 -0.68 -3.48 21.80
N GLN A 188 -0.22 -3.36 23.06
CA GLN A 188 -1.10 -3.08 24.21
C GLN A 188 -1.87 -1.77 24.05
N LEU A 189 -1.36 -0.81 23.27
CA LEU A 189 -2.05 0.46 23.01
C LEU A 189 -3.31 0.29 22.14
N PHE A 190 -3.53 -0.90 21.55
CA PHE A 190 -4.81 -1.24 20.92
C PHE A 190 -5.86 -1.75 21.90
N ASN A 191 -5.51 -2.00 23.17
CA ASN A 191 -6.46 -2.42 24.19
C ASN A 191 -7.53 -1.33 24.43
N LYS A 192 -8.77 -1.77 24.60
CA LYS A 192 -9.89 -0.88 24.92
C LYS A 192 -10.00 -0.75 26.44
N GLU A 193 -9.34 0.25 27.04
CA GLU A 193 -9.30 0.39 28.50
C GLU A 193 -10.68 0.54 29.16
N ASN A 194 -11.62 1.18 28.48
CA ASN A 194 -13.00 1.38 28.96
C ASN A 194 -13.90 0.14 28.78
N ARG A 195 -13.36 -0.98 28.30
CA ARG A 195 -14.09 -2.22 27.99
C ARG A 195 -13.40 -3.41 28.66
N PRO A 196 -13.53 -3.57 30.00
CA PRO A 196 -12.93 -4.68 30.74
C PRO A 196 -13.55 -6.04 30.38
N ASP A 197 -14.71 -6.01 29.71
CA ASP A 197 -15.34 -7.18 29.14
C ASP A 197 -14.59 -7.71 27.93
N LEU A 198 -13.68 -6.98 27.28
CA LEU A 198 -12.97 -7.48 26.09
C LEU A 198 -11.63 -8.11 26.44
N SER A 199 -11.15 -8.99 25.56
CA SER A 199 -9.80 -9.54 25.70
C SER A 199 -8.74 -8.43 25.56
N LYS A 200 -7.62 -8.59 26.27
CA LYS A 200 -6.52 -7.60 26.30
C LYS A 200 -5.17 -8.26 26.01
N LEU A 201 -4.30 -7.54 25.31
CA LEU A 201 -2.91 -7.90 25.12
C LEU A 201 -2.07 -7.37 26.28
N GLU A 202 -1.06 -8.13 26.68
CA GLU A 202 0.00 -7.71 27.59
C GLU A 202 1.34 -8.14 26.97
N SER A 203 2.31 -7.23 26.90
CA SER A 203 3.64 -7.55 26.40
C SER A 203 4.38 -8.42 27.41
N CYS A 204 5.04 -9.47 26.91
CA CYS A 204 5.93 -10.32 27.68
C CYS A 204 7.33 -9.71 27.86
N SER A 205 7.50 -8.42 27.57
CA SER A 205 8.76 -7.68 27.70
C SER A 205 8.58 -6.48 28.61
N GLY A 206 8.94 -6.61 29.90
CA GLY A 206 9.01 -5.48 30.81
C GLY A 206 8.88 -5.86 32.29
N HIS A 207 9.61 -5.12 33.13
CA HIS A 207 9.43 -5.11 34.58
C HIS A 207 7.95 -4.82 34.91
N LEU A 208 7.38 -5.63 35.81
CA LEU A 208 6.21 -5.24 36.58
C LEU A 208 6.49 -3.87 37.24
N PRO A 209 5.55 -2.90 37.26
CA PRO A 209 5.78 -1.65 37.97
C PRO A 209 6.13 -1.96 39.43
N SER A 210 7.35 -1.63 39.81
CA SER A 210 7.87 -1.71 41.17
C SER A 210 7.16 -0.67 42.04
N PHE A 211 5.94 -0.98 42.46
CA PHE A 211 5.25 -0.34 43.58
C PHE A 211 5.05 -1.31 44.76
N LEU A 212 5.59 -2.51 44.67
CA LEU A 212 5.66 -3.47 45.77
C LEU A 212 7.09 -4.01 45.82
N ASP A 213 7.81 -3.65 46.88
CA ASP A 213 9.04 -4.29 47.32
C ASP A 213 8.74 -5.77 47.60
N ILE A 214 8.90 -6.64 46.61
CA ILE A 214 8.94 -8.09 46.81
C ILE A 214 10.00 -8.65 45.86
N ASP A 215 11.01 -9.29 46.45
CA ASP A 215 12.12 -10.00 45.80
C ASP A 215 11.70 -11.19 44.88
N ASP A 216 10.39 -11.34 44.59
CA ASP A 216 9.77 -12.42 43.82
C ASP A 216 9.16 -11.97 42.49
N ALA A 217 9.54 -10.80 41.95
CA ALA A 217 9.13 -10.39 40.62
C ALA A 217 9.75 -11.34 39.57
N VAL A 218 8.99 -12.37 39.18
CA VAL A 218 9.32 -13.26 38.06
C VAL A 218 9.47 -12.39 36.81
N MET A 219 10.72 -12.20 36.38
CA MET A 219 11.04 -11.47 35.16
C MET A 219 10.60 -12.29 33.97
N PHE A 220 9.44 -11.94 33.41
CA PHE A 220 9.02 -12.50 32.15
C PHE A 220 9.85 -11.87 31.03
N GLN A 221 10.72 -12.66 30.40
CA GLN A 221 11.59 -12.19 29.32
C GLN A 221 11.05 -12.68 27.98
N SER A 222 10.97 -11.78 26.99
CA SER A 222 10.58 -12.11 25.62
C SER A 222 11.57 -13.10 24.95
N LEU A 223 11.32 -13.44 23.68
CA LEU A 223 12.21 -14.27 22.87
C LEU A 223 13.65 -13.75 22.89
N GLU A 224 14.61 -14.66 22.75
CA GLU A 224 16.02 -14.27 22.70
C GLU A 224 16.31 -13.45 21.44
N ASP A 225 17.08 -12.38 21.64
CA ASP A 225 17.54 -11.49 20.58
C ASP A 225 18.37 -12.26 19.55
N ARG A 226 18.01 -12.13 18.28
CA ARG A 226 18.81 -12.69 17.19
C ARG A 226 19.88 -11.68 16.78
N SER A 227 21.15 -12.00 17.02
CA SER A 227 22.28 -11.19 16.56
C SER A 227 22.79 -11.64 15.18
N ARG A 228 23.01 -10.72 14.22
CA ARG A 228 23.72 -10.97 12.95
C ARG A 228 24.56 -9.77 12.51
N ASP A 229 25.64 -10.04 11.78
CA ASP A 229 26.41 -8.99 11.09
C ASP A 229 25.72 -8.64 9.76
N VAL A 230 25.31 -7.38 9.56
CA VAL A 230 24.55 -6.94 8.37
C VAL A 230 25.00 -5.55 7.93
N ALA A 231 25.29 -5.39 6.64
CA ALA A 231 25.58 -4.09 6.00
C ALA A 231 26.61 -3.23 6.74
N GLY A 232 27.68 -3.86 7.25
CA GLY A 232 28.75 -3.17 8.00
C GLY A 232 28.48 -2.96 9.49
N ILE A 233 27.32 -3.38 10.01
CA ILE A 233 26.99 -3.38 11.43
C ILE A 233 27.31 -4.76 12.00
N ARG A 234 28.18 -4.82 13.01
CA ARG A 234 28.44 -6.05 13.76
C ARG A 234 27.41 -6.25 14.86
N ASN A 235 27.03 -7.51 15.09
CA ASN A 235 26.09 -7.93 16.14
C ASN A 235 24.78 -7.12 16.16
N ARG A 236 24.20 -6.88 14.97
CA ARG A 236 22.89 -6.25 14.88
C ARG A 236 21.85 -7.18 15.50
N SER A 237 21.21 -6.71 16.58
CA SER A 237 20.16 -7.43 17.29
C SER A 237 18.80 -7.22 16.60
N TYR A 238 18.07 -8.32 16.41
CA TYR A 238 16.69 -8.37 15.97
C TYR A 238 15.85 -8.94 17.11
N LYS A 239 14.72 -8.28 17.39
CA LYS A 239 13.84 -8.60 18.53
C LYS A 239 12.45 -8.94 18.03
N ASN A 240 11.86 -9.98 18.59
CA ASN A 240 10.45 -10.28 18.45
C ASN A 240 9.80 -10.30 19.84
N THR A 241 8.61 -9.72 19.95
CA THR A 241 7.90 -9.63 21.22
C THR A 241 6.85 -10.72 21.34
N ALA A 242 6.94 -11.52 22.40
CA ALA A 242 5.84 -12.37 22.81
C ALA A 242 4.76 -11.51 23.49
N TYR A 243 3.50 -11.87 23.27
CA TYR A 243 2.36 -11.24 23.90
C TYR A 243 1.50 -12.30 24.56
N LYS A 244 0.89 -11.90 25.68
CA LYS A 244 -0.09 -12.65 26.43
C LYS A 244 -1.46 -12.05 26.17
N ILE A 245 -2.40 -12.87 25.71
CA ILE A 245 -3.80 -12.50 25.55
C ILE A 245 -4.56 -12.93 26.81
N HIS A 246 -5.03 -11.94 27.57
CA HIS A 246 -5.98 -12.13 28.66
C HIS A 246 -7.37 -12.27 28.08
N ARG A 247 -7.99 -13.42 28.35
CA ARG A 247 -9.33 -13.77 27.86
C ARG A 247 -10.35 -13.53 28.94
N GLN A 248 -11.60 -13.29 28.54
CA GLN A 248 -12.73 -13.24 29.48
C GLN A 248 -12.89 -14.55 30.26
N ARG A 249 -12.64 -15.69 29.59
CA ARG A 249 -12.81 -17.03 30.13
C ARG A 249 -11.63 -17.90 29.75
N GLY A 250 -11.16 -18.69 30.71
CA GLY A 250 -10.05 -19.60 30.52
C GLY A 250 -8.68 -18.98 30.79
N PRO A 251 -7.60 -19.80 30.74
CA PRO A 251 -6.23 -19.34 30.93
C PRO A 251 -5.78 -18.40 29.81
N PRO A 252 -4.76 -17.55 30.03
CA PRO A 252 -4.21 -16.70 28.99
C PRO A 252 -3.64 -17.52 27.82
N VAL A 253 -3.63 -16.91 26.63
CA VAL A 253 -3.06 -17.51 25.41
C VAL A 253 -1.87 -16.68 24.95
N TYR A 254 -0.78 -17.33 24.59
CA TYR A 254 0.46 -16.66 24.19
C TYR A 254 0.69 -16.75 22.68
N LEU A 255 1.24 -15.68 22.10
CA LEU A 255 1.68 -15.63 20.71
C LEU A 255 2.90 -14.71 20.56
N VAL A 256 3.53 -14.73 19.39
CA VAL A 256 4.55 -13.74 19.01
C VAL A 256 3.99 -12.89 17.89
N ALA A 257 3.96 -11.57 18.08
CA ALA A 257 3.28 -10.68 17.17
C ALA A 257 3.98 -9.32 17.04
N GLU A 258 3.81 -8.70 15.88
CA GLU A 258 4.29 -7.35 15.59
C GLU A 258 3.50 -6.75 14.42
N CYS A 259 3.58 -5.43 14.21
CA CYS A 259 3.00 -4.82 13.02
C CYS A 259 3.97 -4.82 11.83
N ALA A 260 3.44 -4.75 10.62
CA ALA A 260 4.25 -4.53 9.41
C ALA A 260 4.86 -3.12 9.39
N THR A 261 6.09 -2.99 9.88
CA THR A 261 6.82 -1.72 9.95
C THR A 261 6.98 -0.94 8.63
N PRO A 262 7.01 -1.56 7.43
CA PRO A 262 7.00 -0.81 6.18
C PRO A 262 5.72 0.00 5.97
N LEU A 263 4.56 -0.55 6.36
CA LEU A 263 3.28 0.15 6.25
C LEU A 263 3.24 1.34 7.22
N TYR A 264 3.76 1.18 8.43
CA TYR A 264 3.90 2.31 9.37
C TYR A 264 4.86 3.40 8.87
N THR A 265 5.93 2.99 8.18
CA THR A 265 6.84 3.96 7.55
C THR A 265 6.10 4.77 6.49
N LEU A 266 5.30 4.11 5.64
CA LEU A 266 4.45 4.79 4.67
C LEU A 266 3.41 5.68 5.34
N TYR A 267 2.75 5.22 6.42
CA TYR A 267 1.82 6.03 7.20
C TYR A 267 2.43 7.38 7.60
N ARG A 268 3.63 7.38 8.18
CA ARG A 268 4.34 8.59 8.59
C ARG A 268 4.73 9.50 7.41
N VAL A 269 5.11 8.90 6.29
CA VAL A 269 5.40 9.65 5.06
C VAL A 269 4.15 10.36 4.55
N MET A 270 2.99 9.69 4.59
CA MET A 270 1.70 10.24 4.16
C MET A 270 1.15 11.32 5.10
N GLU A 271 1.53 11.31 6.37
CA GLU A 271 1.23 12.42 7.30
C GLU A 271 2.05 13.68 6.98
N ASN A 272 3.21 13.54 6.34
CA ASN A 272 4.11 14.65 6.05
C ASN A 272 3.95 15.18 4.61
N LYS A 273 2.72 15.60 4.29
CA LYS A 273 2.30 15.94 2.91
C LYS A 273 3.08 17.10 2.30
N GLU A 274 3.58 18.03 3.11
CA GLU A 274 4.35 19.20 2.66
C GLU A 274 5.72 18.83 2.07
N LEU A 275 6.25 17.64 2.40
CA LEU A 275 7.56 17.19 1.92
C LEU A 275 7.46 16.32 0.65
N TYR A 276 6.29 15.77 0.33
CA TYR A 276 6.15 14.71 -0.66
C TYR A 276 4.88 14.86 -1.51
N ASP A 277 4.80 15.94 -2.28
CA ASP A 277 3.68 16.22 -3.20
C ASP A 277 3.42 15.06 -4.19
N ASP A 278 4.48 14.37 -4.62
CA ASP A 278 4.38 13.21 -5.52
C ASP A 278 3.62 12.02 -4.91
N LEU A 279 3.61 11.91 -3.57
CA LEU A 279 2.91 10.83 -2.86
C LEU A 279 1.43 11.15 -2.57
N ALA A 280 0.99 12.39 -2.78
CA ALA A 280 -0.42 12.78 -2.59
C ALA A 280 -1.40 12.00 -3.50
N LYS A 281 -0.89 11.43 -4.60
CA LYS A 281 -1.67 10.66 -5.58
C LYS A 281 -1.62 9.16 -5.36
N VAL A 282 -0.85 8.68 -4.37
CA VAL A 282 -0.70 7.25 -4.10
C VAL A 282 -2.01 6.70 -3.56
N ASN A 283 -2.53 5.66 -4.22
CA ASN A 283 -3.63 4.88 -3.67
C ASN A 283 -3.08 3.94 -2.60
N VAL A 284 -3.26 4.33 -1.34
CA VAL A 284 -2.81 3.59 -0.15
C VAL A 284 -3.32 2.15 -0.13
N GLN A 285 -4.57 1.92 -0.56
CA GLN A 285 -5.14 0.58 -0.56
C GLN A 285 -4.41 -0.32 -1.56
N ASP A 286 -4.18 0.16 -2.78
CA ASP A 286 -3.46 -0.60 -3.81
C ASP A 286 -2.03 -0.93 -3.33
N VAL A 287 -1.37 0.01 -2.64
CA VAL A 287 -0.04 -0.23 -2.06
C VAL A 287 -0.06 -1.29 -0.95
N CYS A 288 -1.07 -1.28 -0.08
CA CYS A 288 -1.22 -2.29 0.96
C CYS A 288 -1.51 -3.68 0.37
N ASP A 289 -2.37 -3.74 -0.66
CA ASP A 289 -2.73 -4.98 -1.35
C ASP A 289 -1.51 -5.57 -2.08
N ASP A 290 -0.75 -4.72 -2.78
CA ASP A 290 0.51 -5.10 -3.43
C ASP A 290 1.57 -5.57 -2.42
N PHE A 291 1.67 -4.89 -1.26
CA PHE A 291 2.56 -5.32 -0.17
C PHE A 291 2.19 -6.72 0.33
N CYS A 292 0.93 -6.93 0.71
CA CYS A 292 0.48 -8.20 1.29
C CYS A 292 0.60 -9.35 0.29
N SER A 293 0.11 -9.17 -0.94
CA SER A 293 0.18 -10.19 -1.99
C SER A 293 1.62 -10.53 -2.39
N THR A 294 2.50 -9.53 -2.49
CA THR A 294 3.91 -9.76 -2.78
C THR A 294 4.60 -10.50 -1.64
N LEU A 295 4.33 -10.10 -0.39
CA LEU A 295 4.94 -10.71 0.78
C LEU A 295 4.51 -12.18 0.94
N LEU A 296 3.22 -12.48 0.80
CA LEU A 296 2.71 -13.86 0.79
C LEU A 296 3.41 -14.70 -0.29
N ARG A 297 3.53 -14.15 -1.51
CA ARG A 297 4.21 -14.85 -2.61
C ARG A 297 5.69 -15.13 -2.32
N LEU A 298 6.39 -14.22 -1.63
CA LEU A 298 7.79 -14.42 -1.23
C LEU A 298 7.89 -15.51 -0.16
N LEU A 299 7.04 -15.45 0.86
CA LEU A 299 6.96 -16.45 1.93
C LEU A 299 6.65 -17.85 1.38
N ASP A 300 5.65 -17.96 0.49
CA ASP A 300 5.25 -19.23 -0.12
C ASP A 300 6.36 -19.86 -0.97
N ARG A 301 7.21 -19.05 -1.61
CA ARG A 301 8.33 -19.55 -2.42
C ARG A 301 9.55 -19.96 -1.59
N SER A 302 9.66 -19.47 -0.37
CA SER A 302 10.79 -19.72 0.51
C SER A 302 10.60 -21.02 1.29
N SER A 303 11.45 -22.02 1.06
CA SER A 303 11.44 -23.24 1.88
C SER A 303 11.76 -22.98 3.35
N GLU A 304 12.48 -21.90 3.64
CA GLU A 304 12.93 -21.56 4.99
C GLU A 304 11.91 -20.71 5.75
N CYS A 305 11.05 -19.94 5.07
CA CYS A 305 10.07 -19.05 5.70
C CYS A 305 8.62 -19.49 5.51
N ARG A 306 8.34 -20.42 4.59
CA ARG A 306 6.98 -20.92 4.33
C ARG A 306 6.36 -21.44 5.62
N ASP A 307 5.11 -21.06 5.86
CA ASP A 307 4.30 -21.48 7.01
C ASP A 307 4.83 -21.05 8.40
N GLN A 308 5.83 -20.15 8.48
CA GLN A 308 6.34 -19.62 9.75
C GLN A 308 5.84 -18.22 10.10
N VAL A 309 5.18 -17.56 9.15
CA VAL A 309 4.66 -16.19 9.29
C VAL A 309 3.18 -16.19 8.96
N GLU A 310 2.40 -15.44 9.75
CA GLU A 310 0.96 -15.32 9.61
C GLU A 310 0.57 -13.85 9.44
N LEU A 311 -0.04 -13.48 8.32
CA LEU A 311 -0.56 -12.12 8.10
C LEU A 311 -1.96 -12.00 8.71
N VAL A 312 -2.17 -11.02 9.58
CA VAL A 312 -3.46 -10.76 10.22
C VAL A 312 -3.93 -9.34 9.92
N HIS A 313 -5.04 -9.22 9.19
CA HIS A 313 -5.67 -7.94 8.92
C HIS A 313 -6.48 -7.47 10.13
N TYR A 314 -6.29 -6.21 10.53
CA TYR A 314 -6.98 -5.58 11.64
C TYR A 314 -7.55 -4.22 11.22
N ASP A 315 -8.87 -4.06 11.36
CA ASP A 315 -9.53 -2.78 11.15
C ASP A 315 -9.43 -1.92 12.40
N ASP A 316 -8.30 -1.24 12.54
CA ASP A 316 -8.02 -0.33 13.66
C ASP A 316 -8.88 0.94 13.65
N ARG A 317 -9.67 1.17 12.60
CA ARG A 317 -10.61 2.29 12.47
C ARG A 317 -12.01 1.93 12.94
N ASP A 318 -12.33 0.65 13.05
CA ASP A 318 -13.61 0.18 13.58
C ASP A 318 -13.59 0.27 15.13
N PRO A 319 -14.46 1.11 15.74
CA PRO A 319 -14.54 1.24 17.19
C PRO A 319 -14.84 -0.08 17.91
N GLU A 320 -15.58 -0.99 17.26
CA GLU A 320 -15.98 -2.29 17.83
C GLU A 320 -14.90 -3.37 17.62
N ALA A 321 -13.94 -3.16 16.73
CA ALA A 321 -12.86 -4.10 16.52
C ALA A 321 -11.91 -4.12 17.74
N ASN A 322 -11.58 -5.34 18.17
CA ASN A 322 -10.62 -5.61 19.23
C ASN A 322 -9.51 -6.53 18.69
N LEU A 323 -8.26 -6.06 18.73
CA LEU A 323 -7.12 -6.80 18.19
C LEU A 323 -6.89 -8.13 18.92
N ALA A 324 -7.03 -8.17 20.24
CA ALA A 324 -6.82 -9.39 21.01
C ALA A 324 -7.81 -10.49 20.60
N ASP A 325 -9.08 -10.15 20.41
CA ASP A 325 -10.11 -11.08 19.93
C ASP A 325 -9.86 -11.51 18.48
N VAL A 326 -9.41 -10.61 17.61
CA VAL A 326 -9.01 -10.94 16.23
C VAL A 326 -7.87 -11.97 16.22
N LEU A 327 -6.85 -11.77 17.06
CA LEU A 327 -5.72 -12.69 17.20
C LEU A 327 -6.14 -14.04 17.79
N LEU A 328 -6.99 -14.06 18.83
CA LEU A 328 -7.55 -15.29 19.38
C LEU A 328 -8.32 -16.09 18.34
N ASN A 329 -9.20 -15.42 17.59
CA ASN A 329 -9.96 -16.05 16.52
C ASN A 329 -9.03 -16.64 15.46
N ARG A 330 -7.93 -15.95 15.14
CA ARG A 330 -6.94 -16.48 14.19
C ARG A 330 -6.19 -17.69 14.75
N ILE A 331 -5.80 -17.66 16.02
CA ILE A 331 -5.18 -18.81 16.70
C ILE A 331 -6.13 -20.02 16.69
N GLN A 332 -7.42 -19.82 17.01
CA GLN A 332 -8.41 -20.89 16.98
C GLN A 332 -8.61 -21.49 15.59
N GLN A 333 -8.51 -20.69 14.53
CA GLN A 333 -8.58 -21.17 13.14
C GLN A 333 -7.34 -22.00 12.76
N LEU A 334 -6.15 -21.58 13.19
CA LEU A 334 -4.89 -22.23 12.86
C LEU A 334 -4.63 -23.48 13.70
N GLU A 335 -5.02 -23.46 14.96
CA GLU A 335 -4.89 -24.58 15.90
C GLU A 335 -6.19 -24.76 16.70
N PRO A 336 -7.19 -25.48 16.15
CA PRO A 336 -8.46 -25.70 16.82
C PRO A 336 -8.36 -26.41 18.17
N ARG A 337 -7.24 -27.12 18.45
CA ARG A 337 -7.00 -27.83 19.71
C ARG A 337 -6.17 -27.00 20.69
N PHE A 338 -6.02 -25.70 20.49
CA PHE A 338 -5.17 -24.86 21.33
C PHE A 338 -5.55 -24.94 22.82
N GLU A 339 -6.84 -25.10 23.16
CA GLU A 339 -7.31 -25.25 24.54
C GLU A 339 -6.76 -26.52 25.21
N GLU A 340 -6.61 -27.61 24.47
CA GLU A 340 -5.98 -28.83 24.98
C GLU A 340 -4.49 -28.58 25.21
N LEU A 341 -3.80 -27.94 24.26
CA LEU A 341 -2.36 -27.68 24.33
C LEU A 341 -1.99 -26.83 25.56
N ILE A 342 -2.75 -25.76 25.83
CA ILE A 342 -2.50 -24.90 26.99
C ILE A 342 -2.85 -25.58 28.32
N SER A 343 -3.70 -26.63 28.31
CA SER A 343 -4.07 -27.36 29.52
C SER A 343 -3.01 -28.39 29.97
N VAL A 344 -2.20 -28.91 29.04
CA VAL A 344 -1.24 -29.99 29.27
C VAL A 344 0.02 -29.56 30.04
N ARG A 345 0.39 -28.28 29.99
CA ARG A 345 1.60 -27.74 30.67
C ARG A 345 1.29 -26.98 31.98
N ARG A 346 0.17 -27.28 32.63
CA ARG A 346 -0.10 -26.77 33.98
C ARG A 346 0.58 -27.58 35.06
#